data_AF-A0A2N5K1F3-F1
#
_entry.id   AF-A0A2N5K1F3-F1
#
_cell.length_a   1.000
_cell.length_b   1.000
_cell.length_c   1.000
_cell.angle_alpha   90.00
_cell.angle_beta   90.00
_cell.angle_gamma   90.00
#
_symmetry.space_group_name_H-M   'P 1'
#
loop_
_entity.id
_entity.type
_entity.pdbx_description
1 polymer ?
#
loop_
_entity_poly.entity_id
_entity_poly.type
_entity_poly.pdbx_seq_one_letter_code
_entity_poly.pdbx_strand_id
1 'polypeptide(L)'
;MPWFRAGRLLKRWRYVSLWSRDLSICAANISVGPVRQEFWAVWDRKHRQLWERTRLRPCCVTLVPNRLLVRDGGITIDVTLDEQAGFEVVVPDGQAYTWTRKQLVRAYGTVHLPNGPRQVEAM
;
A
#
# COMPACT_ATOMS: atom_id res chain seq x y z
N MET A 1 -2.09 0.71 -22.02
CA MET A 1 -3.37 0.48 -21.30
C MET A 1 -4.20 1.76 -21.32
N PRO A 2 -5.52 1.71 -21.56
CA PRO A 2 -6.35 2.91 -21.73
C PRO A 2 -6.55 3.67 -20.41
N TRP A 3 -6.59 5.00 -20.47
CA TRP A 3 -6.88 5.88 -19.32
C TRP A 3 -8.36 6.03 -19.01
N PHE A 4 -9.23 5.62 -19.95
CA PHE A 4 -10.67 5.71 -19.82
C PHE A 4 -11.32 4.34 -20.01
N ARG A 5 -12.48 4.15 -19.37
CA ARG A 5 -13.39 3.03 -19.62
C ARG A 5 -14.81 3.55 -19.48
N ALA A 6 -15.65 3.30 -20.49
CA ALA A 6 -17.03 3.80 -20.54
C ALA A 6 -17.15 5.30 -20.20
N GLY A 7 -16.29 6.13 -20.79
CA GLY A 7 -16.27 7.59 -20.57
C GLY A 7 -15.71 8.06 -19.22
N ARG A 8 -15.29 7.15 -18.33
CA ARG A 8 -14.77 7.48 -16.99
C ARG A 8 -13.27 7.24 -16.89
N LEU A 9 -12.56 8.09 -16.14
CA LEU A 9 -11.15 7.87 -15.84
C LEU A 9 -10.97 6.55 -15.11
N LEU A 10 -10.08 5.71 -15.64
CA LEU A 10 -9.80 4.42 -15.08
C LEU A 10 -8.97 4.59 -13.82
N LYS A 11 -9.49 4.04 -12.72
CA LYS A 11 -8.89 4.07 -11.40
C LYS A 11 -8.26 2.71 -11.08
N ARG A 12 -6.99 2.69 -10.70
CA ARG A 12 -6.24 1.48 -10.30
C ARG A 12 -5.46 1.72 -9.02
N TRP A 13 -5.61 0.81 -8.06
CA TRP A 13 -5.09 0.94 -6.72
C TRP A 13 -4.46 -0.39 -6.34
N ARG A 14 -3.27 -0.34 -5.73
CA ARG A 14 -2.75 -1.42 -4.91
C ARG A 14 -2.47 -0.84 -3.54
N TYR A 15 -3.03 -1.47 -2.53
CA TYR A 15 -3.00 -1.01 -1.15
C TYR A 15 -2.58 -2.17 -0.25
N VAL A 16 -1.69 -1.89 0.68
CA VAL A 16 -1.27 -2.82 1.73
C VAL A 16 -1.41 -2.12 3.06
N SER A 17 -1.94 -2.83 4.04
CA SER A 17 -1.98 -2.44 5.44
C SER A 17 -1.48 -3.57 6.30
N LEU A 18 -0.60 -3.25 7.24
CA LEU A 18 -0.02 -4.20 8.18
C LEU A 18 -0.36 -3.72 9.59
N TRP A 19 -0.83 -4.64 10.42
CA TRP A 19 -1.13 -4.37 11.81
C TRP A 19 -0.36 -5.37 12.67
N SER A 20 0.56 -4.85 13.48
CA SER A 20 1.22 -5.60 14.54
C SER A 20 0.90 -4.95 15.89
N ARG A 21 1.41 -5.56 16.96
CA ARG A 21 1.24 -5.03 18.32
C ARG A 21 1.80 -3.62 18.48
N ASP A 22 2.95 -3.36 17.87
CA ASP A 22 3.70 -2.12 18.08
C ASP A 22 3.54 -1.12 16.93
N LEU A 23 3.25 -1.61 15.71
CA LEU A 23 3.16 -0.78 14.51
C LEU A 23 1.82 -0.95 13.79
N SER A 24 1.38 0.13 13.16
CA SER A 24 0.33 0.06 12.13
C SER A 24 0.84 0.79 10.89
N ILE A 25 0.95 0.07 9.79
CA ILE A 25 1.60 0.54 8.58
C ILE A 25 0.59 0.48 7.44
N CYS A 26 0.60 1.48 6.56
CA CYS A 26 -0.07 1.37 5.28
C CYS A 26 0.77 1.97 4.17
N ALA A 27 0.56 1.47 2.95
CA ALA A 27 1.18 2.01 1.74
C ALA A 27 0.30 1.72 0.53
N ALA A 28 0.31 2.64 -0.43
CA ALA A 28 -0.47 2.52 -1.64
C ALA A 28 0.25 3.08 -2.87
N ASN A 29 -0.05 2.47 -4.02
CA ASN A 29 0.20 3.06 -5.34
C ASN A 29 -1.15 3.22 -6.06
N ILE A 30 -1.40 4.44 -6.52
CA ILE A 30 -2.66 4.87 -7.11
C ILE A 30 -2.40 5.44 -8.50
N SER A 31 -3.24 5.05 -9.45
CA SER A 31 -3.35 5.70 -10.76
C SER A 31 -4.81 6.03 -11.06
N VAL A 32 -5.08 7.27 -11.46
CA VAL A 32 -6.39 7.74 -11.93
C VAL A 32 -6.17 8.40 -13.28
N GLY A 33 -6.40 7.65 -14.36
CA GLY A 33 -5.98 8.04 -15.71
C GLY A 33 -4.49 8.41 -15.75
N PRO A 34 -4.11 9.65 -16.12
CA PRO A 34 -2.71 10.08 -16.18
C PRO A 34 -2.11 10.44 -14.81
N VAL A 35 -2.94 10.67 -13.78
CA VAL A 35 -2.47 11.10 -12.46
C VAL A 35 -2.01 9.91 -11.64
N ARG A 36 -0.82 10.00 -11.04
CA ARG A 36 -0.28 8.99 -10.12
C ARG A 36 -0.08 9.59 -8.74
N GLN A 37 -0.40 8.80 -7.72
CA GLN A 37 -0.23 9.16 -6.33
C GLN A 37 0.28 7.96 -5.54
N GLU A 38 1.24 8.20 -4.67
CA GLU A 38 1.71 7.24 -3.69
C GLU A 38 1.50 7.83 -2.30
N PHE A 39 1.15 6.99 -1.34
CA PHE A 39 1.17 7.40 0.06
C PHE A 39 1.62 6.24 0.93
N TRP A 40 2.15 6.58 2.10
CA TRP A 40 2.50 5.63 3.12
C TRP A 40 2.36 6.28 4.49
N ALA A 41 2.13 5.45 5.51
CA ALA A 41 2.12 5.86 6.90
C ALA A 41 2.64 4.74 7.80
N VAL A 42 3.30 5.13 8.88
CA VAL A 42 3.69 4.26 10.00
C VAL A 42 3.25 4.93 11.28
N TRP A 43 2.38 4.25 12.03
CA TRP A 43 2.02 4.60 13.39
C TRP A 43 2.84 3.74 14.36
N ASP A 44 3.73 4.36 15.12
CA ASP A 44 4.43 3.72 16.25
C ASP A 44 3.60 3.91 17.51
N ARG A 45 3.04 2.81 17.99
CA ARG A 45 2.15 2.79 19.16
C ARG A 45 2.91 3.04 20.46
N LYS A 46 4.18 2.62 20.53
CA LYS A 46 5.03 2.78 21.72
C LYS A 46 5.35 4.25 21.95
N HIS A 47 5.76 4.95 20.90
CA HIS A 47 6.11 6.38 20.98
C HIS A 47 4.96 7.32 20.65
N ARG A 48 3.80 6.77 20.23
CA ARG A 48 2.60 7.52 19.82
C ARG A 48 2.91 8.55 18.72
N GLN A 49 3.69 8.12 17.74
CA GLN A 49 4.16 8.98 16.65
C GLN A 49 3.69 8.44 15.30
N LEU A 50 3.26 9.37 14.44
CA LEU A 50 2.86 9.10 13.07
C LEU A 50 3.93 9.68 12.15
N TRP A 51 4.48 8.84 11.27
CA TRP A 51 5.22 9.30 10.10
C TRP A 51 4.41 8.95 8.87
N GLU A 52 4.17 9.93 8.02
CA GLU A 52 3.41 9.74 6.81
C GLU A 52 3.91 10.66 5.70
N ARG A 53 3.61 10.28 4.47
CA ARG A 53 3.77 11.15 3.32
C ARG A 53 2.86 10.76 2.18
N THR A 54 2.38 11.76 1.46
CA THR A 54 1.77 11.61 0.15
C THR A 54 2.67 12.24 -0.92
N ARG A 55 2.88 11.53 -2.03
CA ARG A 55 3.64 11.99 -3.20
C ARG A 55 2.73 11.93 -4.43
N LEU A 56 2.69 12.99 -5.22
CA LEU A 56 1.96 13.06 -6.49
C LEU A 56 2.82 12.58 -7.68
N ARG A 57 3.79 11.71 -7.42
CA ARG A 57 4.69 11.10 -8.40
C ARG A 57 5.14 9.73 -7.90
N PRO A 58 5.41 8.76 -8.80
CA PRO A 58 5.88 7.45 -8.40
C PRO A 58 7.37 7.50 -8.07
N CYS A 59 7.74 7.45 -6.80
CA CYS A 59 9.15 7.58 -6.41
C CYS A 59 9.54 6.85 -5.15
N CYS A 60 8.59 6.48 -4.28
CA CYS A 60 8.93 5.98 -2.96
C CYS A 60 8.24 4.68 -2.59
N VAL A 61 7.13 4.30 -3.22
CA VAL A 61 6.39 3.07 -2.89
C VAL A 61 6.49 2.05 -4.02
N THR A 62 7.27 1.00 -3.79
CA THR A 62 7.36 -0.17 -4.66
C THR A 62 6.51 -1.29 -4.09
N LEU A 63 5.37 -1.53 -4.74
CA LEU A 63 4.45 -2.63 -4.43
C LEU A 63 4.47 -3.63 -5.59
N VAL A 64 5.35 -4.63 -5.48
CA VAL A 64 5.48 -5.75 -6.42
C VAL A 64 4.94 -7.03 -5.79
N PRO A 65 4.67 -8.12 -6.54
CA PRO A 65 4.24 -9.37 -5.93
C PRO A 65 5.15 -9.76 -4.76
N ASN A 66 4.54 -10.17 -3.66
CA ASN A 66 5.20 -10.57 -2.41
C ASN A 66 6.08 -9.54 -1.69
N ARG A 67 6.09 -8.26 -2.09
CA ARG A 67 6.95 -7.27 -1.42
C ARG A 67 6.37 -5.85 -1.42
N LEU A 68 6.42 -5.24 -0.24
CA LEU A 68 6.26 -3.81 -0.02
C LEU A 68 7.63 -3.21 0.32
N LEU A 69 8.10 -2.28 -0.51
CA LEU A 69 9.25 -1.44 -0.20
C LEU A 69 8.85 0.03 -0.24
N VAL A 70 9.07 0.75 0.85
CA VAL A 70 8.97 2.21 0.93
C VAL A 70 10.33 2.79 1.23
N ARG A 71 10.74 3.83 0.50
CA ARG A 71 11.94 4.64 0.80
C ARG A 71 11.61 6.12 0.62
N ASP A 72 11.45 6.84 1.73
CA ASP A 72 11.13 8.27 1.70
C ASP A 72 11.56 8.97 2.99
N GLY A 73 12.22 10.13 2.88
CA GLY A 73 12.50 11.00 4.02
C GLY A 73 13.27 10.34 5.17
N GLY A 74 14.20 9.42 4.87
CA GLY A 74 14.98 8.68 5.87
C GLY A 74 14.23 7.49 6.49
N ILE A 75 12.99 7.24 6.09
CA ILE A 75 12.20 6.07 6.51
C ILE A 75 12.29 5.00 5.44
N THR A 76 12.50 3.76 5.90
CA THR A 76 12.46 2.58 5.03
C THR A 76 11.51 1.54 5.61
N ILE A 77 10.58 1.06 4.78
CA ILE A 77 9.69 -0.07 5.10
C ILE A 77 10.05 -1.15 4.10
N ASP A 78 10.54 -2.31 4.55
CA ASP A 78 10.86 -3.42 3.66
C ASP A 78 10.23 -4.69 4.23
N VAL A 79 9.15 -5.12 3.58
CA VAL A 79 8.28 -6.18 4.10
C VAL A 79 7.97 -7.18 2.98
N THR A 80 8.18 -8.45 3.29
CA THR A 80 7.70 -9.56 2.48
C THR A 80 6.24 -9.83 2.80
N LEU A 81 5.43 -10.00 1.76
CA LEU A 81 4.02 -10.34 1.83
C LEU A 81 3.86 -11.77 1.33
N ASP A 82 3.27 -12.65 2.12
CA ASP A 82 3.07 -14.04 1.72
C ASP A 82 1.78 -14.15 0.90
N GLU A 83 1.82 -13.61 -0.33
CA GLU A 83 0.61 -13.43 -1.14
C GLU A 83 0.03 -14.77 -1.60
N GLN A 84 -1.17 -15.09 -1.10
CA GLN A 84 -1.93 -16.28 -1.47
C GLN A 84 -3.07 -15.99 -2.46
N ALA A 85 -3.87 -16.99 -2.84
CA ALA A 85 -5.09 -16.71 -3.57
C ALA A 85 -6.00 -15.78 -2.76
N GLY A 86 -6.40 -14.66 -3.37
CA GLY A 86 -7.39 -13.74 -2.80
C GLY A 86 -8.78 -14.03 -3.32
N PHE A 87 -9.77 -13.32 -2.81
CA PHE A 87 -11.10 -13.31 -3.41
C PHE A 87 -11.27 -12.06 -4.26
N GLU A 88 -12.08 -12.20 -5.32
CA GLU A 88 -12.39 -11.13 -6.25
C GLU A 88 -13.87 -10.78 -6.15
N VAL A 89 -14.14 -9.47 -6.25
CA VAL A 89 -15.50 -8.94 -6.25
C VAL A 89 -15.62 -8.04 -7.46
N VAL A 90 -16.62 -8.32 -8.30
CA VAL A 90 -17.03 -7.46 -9.41
C VAL A 90 -18.39 -6.88 -9.06
N VAL A 91 -18.50 -5.56 -9.07
CA VAL A 91 -19.74 -4.83 -8.84
C VAL A 91 -20.04 -3.98 -10.06
N PRO A 92 -21.21 -4.14 -10.72
CA PRO A 92 -21.63 -3.25 -11.81
C PRO A 92 -21.63 -1.77 -11.38
N ASP A 93 -21.20 -0.88 -12.26
CA ASP A 93 -21.18 0.57 -12.04
C ASP A 93 -21.47 1.29 -13.36
N GLY A 94 -22.76 1.54 -13.62
CA GLY A 94 -23.25 2.11 -14.87
C GLY A 94 -22.90 1.23 -16.08
N GLN A 95 -22.21 1.81 -17.06
CA GLN A 95 -21.73 1.11 -18.26
C GLN A 95 -20.37 0.41 -18.04
N ALA A 96 -19.93 0.27 -16.79
CA ALA A 96 -18.67 -0.33 -16.40
C ALA A 96 -18.83 -1.20 -15.14
N TYR A 97 -17.71 -1.54 -14.50
CA TYR A 97 -17.70 -2.26 -13.24
C TYR A 97 -16.54 -1.78 -12.36
N THR A 98 -16.71 -1.93 -11.05
CA THR A 98 -15.62 -1.93 -10.08
C THR A 98 -15.17 -3.36 -9.87
N TRP A 99 -13.86 -3.60 -9.95
CA TRP A 99 -13.25 -4.88 -9.58
C TRP A 99 -12.28 -4.65 -8.42
N THR A 100 -12.36 -5.51 -7.41
CA THR A 100 -11.42 -5.53 -6.31
C THR A 100 -10.95 -6.95 -6.05
N ARG A 101 -9.66 -7.11 -5.80
CA ARG A 101 -9.08 -8.34 -5.26
C ARG A 101 -8.55 -8.03 -3.86
N LYS A 102 -8.93 -8.86 -2.89
CA LYS A 102 -8.54 -8.70 -1.48
C LYS A 102 -7.90 -9.97 -0.97
N GLN A 103 -6.88 -9.80 -0.15
CA GLN A 103 -6.13 -10.89 0.47
C GLN A 103 -5.89 -10.50 1.93
N LEU A 104 -5.98 -11.50 2.81
CA LEU A 104 -5.41 -11.46 4.15
C LEU A 104 -4.18 -12.37 4.11
N VAL A 105 -3.01 -11.84 4.43
CA VAL A 105 -1.71 -12.51 4.22
C VAL A 105 -0.80 -12.25 5.41
N ARG A 106 0.06 -13.21 5.70
CA ARG A 106 1.17 -12.96 6.62
C ARG A 106 2.15 -11.99 5.98
N ALA A 107 2.75 -11.16 6.81
CA ALA A 107 3.74 -10.19 6.38
C ALA A 107 4.85 -10.08 7.42
N TYR A 108 6.08 -10.01 6.97
CA TYR A 108 7.24 -9.93 7.86
C TYR A 108 8.37 -9.12 7.24
N GLY A 109 9.13 -8.40 8.06
CA GLY A 109 10.26 -7.61 7.60
C GLY A 109 10.66 -6.52 8.58
N THR A 110 11.24 -5.44 8.06
CA THR A 110 11.81 -4.37 8.87
C THR A 110 11.24 -3.01 8.53
N VAL A 111 11.15 -2.16 9.56
CA VAL A 111 10.87 -0.74 9.42
C VAL A 111 11.98 0.04 10.10
N HIS A 112 12.65 0.89 9.33
CA HIS A 112 13.64 1.84 9.83
C HIS A 112 12.95 3.19 10.02
N LEU A 113 12.80 3.57 11.29
CA LEU A 113 12.26 4.86 11.72
C LEU A 113 13.38 5.74 12.30
N PRO A 114 13.18 7.06 12.43
CA PRO A 114 14.16 7.95 13.08
C PRO A 114 14.48 7.56 14.52
N ASN A 115 13.56 6.90 15.21
CA ASN A 115 13.72 6.39 16.59
C ASN A 115 14.24 4.93 16.63
N GLY A 116 14.88 4.47 15.55
CA GLY A 116 15.52 3.17 15.42
C GLY A 116 14.73 2.13 14.62
N PRO A 117 15.37 1.01 14.26
CA PRO A 117 14.73 -0.07 13.51
C PRO A 117 13.71 -0.83 14.36
N ARG A 118 12.72 -1.42 13.69
CA ARG A 118 11.69 -2.30 14.25
C ARG A 118 11.52 -3.51 13.34
N GLN A 119 11.36 -4.67 13.93
CA GLN A 119 10.85 -5.84 13.22
C GLN A 119 9.33 -5.73 13.17
N VAL A 120 8.75 -6.13 12.04
CA VAL A 120 7.30 -6.27 11.89
C VAL A 120 6.98 -7.70 11.52
N GLU A 121 6.02 -8.28 12.23
CA GLU A 121 5.31 -9.48 11.83
C GLU A 121 3.82 -9.20 12.01
N ALA A 122 3.03 -9.45 10.96
CA ALA A 122 1.60 -9.17 10.89
C ALA A 122 0.87 -10.32 10.17
N MET A 123 -0.43 -10.45 10.45
CA MET A 123 -1.34 -11.43 9.84
C MET A 123 -2.70 -10.79 9.54
#